data_AF-A0A6J4REK8-F1
#
_entry.id   AF-A0A6J4REK8-F1
#
_cell.length_a   1.000
_cell.length_b   1.000
_cell.length_c   1.000
_cell.angle_alpha   90.00
_cell.angle_beta   90.00
_cell.angle_gamma   90.00
#
_symmetry.space_group_name_H-M   'P 1'
#
loop_
_entity.id
_entity.type
_entity.pdbx_description
1 polymer ?
#
loop_
_entity_poly.entity_id
_entity_poly.type
_entity_poly.pdbx_seq_one_letter_code
_entity_poly.pdbx_strand_id
1 'polypeptide(L)'
;MTAPRRLDTVASAPRMTSSRRLDTRRAGTAGRPWPGRRDRPPDPRRGARFARMATRRFLILHGLANRRPPGHWHHWLAERLRSAGEQVIYPQLPDPDEPDLDRWLETLRAELAMLGDAERVVVCHSLACSLWLAHCEQTGSSRPVDRVLLVSPPGPDVLSDLVPAFARPLPDAAAVAEASGELLIVASDADSYNPTGARCTHAEPLRVGLRTLEGAGHISWEDGFGPWPAVEEWCLTGEFPPPVRRPRRRTAESAG
;
A
#
# COMPACT_ATOMS: atom_id res chain seq x y z
N MET A 1 -31.98 -42.42 -18.83
CA MET A 1 -32.77 -41.59 -19.76
C MET A 1 -32.63 -40.15 -19.29
N THR A 2 -32.07 -39.16 -19.99
CA THR A 2 -31.51 -39.02 -21.32
C THR A 2 -30.73 -37.70 -21.30
N ALA A 3 -29.41 -37.71 -21.51
CA ALA A 3 -28.70 -36.57 -22.11
C ALA A 3 -29.00 -36.58 -23.63
N PRO A 4 -28.90 -35.48 -24.42
CA PRO A 4 -27.64 -34.77 -24.71
C PRO A 4 -27.86 -33.23 -24.95
N ARG A 5 -26.87 -32.35 -25.16
CA ARG A 5 -25.98 -32.24 -26.33
C ARG A 5 -24.82 -31.26 -26.09
N ARG A 6 -23.66 -31.67 -26.59
CA ARG A 6 -22.47 -30.85 -26.92
C ARG A 6 -22.74 -30.00 -28.16
N LEU A 7 -22.07 -28.86 -28.24
CA LEU A 7 -21.65 -28.27 -29.51
C LEU A 7 -20.17 -27.88 -29.38
N ASP A 8 -19.33 -28.68 -30.04
CA ASP A 8 -17.98 -28.31 -30.45
C ASP A 8 -18.10 -27.44 -31.71
N THR A 9 -17.33 -26.35 -31.83
CA THR A 9 -16.80 -25.92 -33.13
C THR A 9 -15.46 -25.20 -32.98
N VAL A 10 -14.52 -25.67 -33.79
CA VAL A 10 -13.11 -25.30 -33.95
C VAL A 10 -12.96 -24.26 -35.08
N ALA A 11 -11.76 -23.66 -35.15
CA ALA A 11 -11.10 -23.02 -36.31
C ALA A 11 -11.13 -21.48 -36.30
N SER A 12 -10.10 -20.74 -36.70
CA SER A 12 -8.72 -21.03 -37.13
C SER A 12 -7.99 -19.68 -37.21
N ALA A 13 -6.69 -19.67 -36.91
CA ALA A 13 -5.78 -18.57 -37.21
C ALA A 13 -5.37 -18.57 -38.70
N PRO A 14 -4.93 -17.43 -39.27
CA PRO A 14 -4.08 -17.43 -40.45
C PRO A 14 -2.63 -17.07 -40.09
N ARG A 15 -1.69 -17.91 -40.57
CA ARG A 15 -0.28 -17.59 -40.82
C ARG A 15 -0.12 -17.20 -42.29
N MET A 16 0.65 -16.15 -42.58
CA MET A 16 1.43 -15.94 -43.82
C MET A 16 2.73 -15.22 -43.39
N THR A 17 3.93 -15.79 -43.51
CA THR A 17 4.82 -15.86 -44.71
C THR A 17 5.01 -14.49 -45.38
N SER A 18 6.18 -13.96 -45.75
CA SER A 18 7.57 -14.42 -45.82
C SER A 18 8.45 -13.23 -46.24
N SER A 19 9.72 -13.21 -45.82
CA SER A 19 10.94 -12.82 -46.56
C SER A 19 10.89 -11.71 -47.63
N ARG A 20 11.76 -10.68 -47.47
CA ARG A 20 12.67 -10.28 -48.56
C ARG A 20 13.92 -9.57 -48.03
N ARG A 21 15.05 -9.92 -48.64
CA ARG A 21 16.42 -9.47 -48.37
C ARG A 21 16.76 -8.19 -49.16
N LEU A 22 17.79 -7.50 -48.64
CA LEU A 22 18.89 -6.77 -49.31
C LEU A 22 18.52 -5.74 -50.40
N ASP A 23 18.98 -4.50 -50.23
CA ASP A 23 19.92 -3.93 -51.21
C ASP A 23 20.74 -2.75 -50.65
N THR A 24 21.80 -2.49 -51.41
CA THR A 24 23.09 -1.88 -51.21
C THR A 24 23.20 -0.35 -51.12
N ARG A 25 24.31 0.03 -50.50
CA ARG A 25 25.18 1.22 -50.67
C ARG A 25 24.83 2.19 -51.82
N ARG A 26 24.88 3.49 -51.53
CA ARG A 26 25.55 4.47 -52.39
C ARG A 26 26.16 5.64 -51.60
N ALA A 27 27.34 6.03 -52.04
CA ALA A 27 28.20 7.07 -51.51
C ALA A 27 27.94 8.45 -52.16
N GLY A 28 28.42 9.50 -51.50
CA GLY A 28 28.47 10.91 -51.95
C GLY A 28 28.05 11.81 -50.78
N THR A 29 28.77 12.83 -50.34
CA THR A 29 29.85 13.63 -50.93
C THR A 29 30.50 14.42 -49.78
N ALA A 30 31.80 14.69 -49.90
CA ALA A 30 32.61 15.43 -48.94
C ALA A 30 32.12 16.88 -48.74
N GLY A 31 31.81 17.23 -47.49
CA GLY A 31 31.62 18.61 -47.02
C GLY A 31 32.79 19.02 -46.12
N ARG A 32 33.38 20.17 -46.38
CA ARG A 32 34.55 20.75 -45.70
C ARG A 32 34.30 21.00 -44.20
N PRO A 33 35.35 21.00 -43.33
CA PRO A 33 35.18 21.23 -41.90
C PRO A 33 34.91 22.71 -41.59
N TRP A 34 33.97 22.96 -40.67
CA TRP A 34 33.72 24.28 -40.08
C TRP A 34 34.80 24.61 -39.04
N PRO A 35 35.33 25.85 -38.97
CA PRO A 35 36.38 26.18 -38.02
C PRO A 35 35.82 26.44 -36.62
N GLY A 36 36.44 25.80 -35.62
CA GLY A 36 36.59 26.36 -34.27
C GLY A 36 35.34 26.53 -33.41
N ARG A 37 34.83 25.43 -32.83
CA ARG A 37 34.30 25.51 -31.46
C ARG A 37 35.39 25.00 -30.52
N ARG A 38 35.90 25.88 -29.66
CA ARG A 38 36.67 25.46 -28.49
C ARG A 38 35.76 24.59 -27.63
N ASP A 39 36.20 23.37 -27.34
CA ASP A 39 35.58 22.51 -26.35
C ASP A 39 35.52 23.26 -25.02
N ARG A 40 34.33 23.71 -24.65
CA ARG A 40 34.06 24.21 -23.31
C ARG A 40 34.08 22.96 -22.41
N PRO A 41 34.90 22.91 -21.34
CA PRO A 41 34.84 21.79 -20.42
C PRO A 41 33.40 21.64 -19.92
N PRO A 42 32.88 20.41 -19.81
CA PRO A 42 31.53 20.18 -19.33
C PRO A 42 31.39 20.85 -17.96
N ASP A 43 30.29 21.60 -17.79
CA ASP A 43 29.95 22.25 -16.53
C ASP A 43 29.83 21.19 -15.43
N PRO A 44 30.66 21.21 -14.38
CA PRO A 44 30.60 20.24 -13.28
C PRO A 44 29.29 20.34 -12.48
N ARG A 45 28.46 21.36 -12.73
CA ARG A 45 27.13 21.53 -12.12
C ARG A 45 26.01 20.86 -12.91
N ARG A 46 26.27 20.25 -14.07
CA ARG A 46 25.39 19.21 -14.65
C ARG A 46 25.75 17.84 -14.06
N GLY A 47 25.99 17.83 -12.75
CA GLY A 47 26.24 16.63 -11.97
C GLY A 47 25.02 15.72 -12.05
N ALA A 48 25.30 14.44 -12.29
CA ALA A 48 24.34 13.36 -12.31
C ALA A 48 23.27 13.55 -11.22
N ARG A 49 22.00 13.62 -11.64
CA ARG A 49 20.92 13.16 -10.77
C ARG A 49 21.15 11.65 -10.61
N PHE A 50 22.03 11.26 -9.69
CA PHE A 50 21.97 9.92 -9.14
C PHE A 50 20.52 9.77 -8.69
N ALA A 51 19.77 8.90 -9.37
CA ALA A 51 18.47 8.49 -8.86
C ALA A 51 18.78 8.01 -7.44
N ARG A 52 18.30 8.75 -6.43
CA ARG A 52 18.44 8.32 -5.05
C ARG A 52 17.80 6.95 -5.00
N MET A 53 18.61 5.90 -4.80
CA MET A 53 18.07 4.54 -4.69
C MET A 53 16.99 4.58 -3.61
N ALA A 54 15.80 4.08 -3.93
CA ALA A 54 14.70 4.02 -2.98
C ALA A 54 15.20 3.35 -1.70
N THR A 55 15.13 4.09 -0.60
CA THR A 55 15.57 3.60 0.71
C THR A 55 14.53 2.68 1.32
N ARG A 56 13.27 2.85 0.91
CA ARG A 56 12.10 2.12 1.39
C ARG A 56 11.23 1.61 0.25
N ARG A 57 10.48 0.57 0.56
CA ARG A 57 9.56 -0.07 -0.35
C ARG A 57 8.27 -0.35 0.39
N PHE A 58 7.19 0.21 -0.13
CA PHE A 58 5.90 0.24 0.53
C PHE A 58 4.93 -0.70 -0.16
N LEU A 59 4.16 -1.44 0.64
CA LEU A 59 2.95 -2.13 0.21
C LEU A 59 1.76 -1.51 0.94
N ILE A 60 0.84 -0.91 0.19
CA ILE A 60 -0.39 -0.30 0.73
C ILE A 60 -1.56 -1.21 0.38
N LEU A 61 -2.37 -1.60 1.36
CA LEU A 61 -3.48 -2.54 1.21
C LEU A 61 -4.78 -1.91 1.73
N HIS A 62 -5.82 -1.96 0.91
CA HIS A 62 -7.09 -1.30 1.16
C HIS A 62 -8.13 -2.23 1.79
N GLY A 63 -9.16 -1.65 2.40
CA GLY A 63 -10.29 -2.39 2.99
C GLY A 63 -11.37 -2.83 1.98
N LEU A 64 -12.49 -3.29 2.53
CA LEU A 64 -13.71 -3.72 1.83
C LEU A 64 -14.21 -2.63 0.87
N ALA A 65 -14.74 -3.04 -0.29
CA ALA A 65 -15.32 -2.22 -1.36
C ALA A 65 -14.41 -1.11 -1.93
N ASN A 66 -13.15 -1.00 -1.48
CA ASN A 66 -12.28 0.07 -1.91
C ASN A 66 -11.69 -0.20 -3.31
N ARG A 67 -11.96 0.73 -4.24
CA ARG A 67 -11.46 0.69 -5.63
C ARG A 67 -10.40 1.74 -5.91
N ARG A 68 -9.62 2.09 -4.87
CA ARG A 68 -8.50 3.04 -4.89
C ARG A 68 -8.86 4.43 -5.43
N PRO A 69 -9.95 5.05 -4.97
CA PRO A 69 -10.41 6.33 -5.51
C PRO A 69 -9.33 7.43 -5.32
N PRO A 70 -9.08 8.30 -6.31
CA PRO A 70 -7.98 9.28 -6.28
C PRO A 70 -7.98 10.22 -5.07
N GLY A 71 -9.15 10.52 -4.51
CA GLY A 71 -9.26 11.40 -3.35
C GLY A 71 -8.77 10.76 -2.05
N HIS A 72 -8.85 9.44 -1.91
CA HIS A 72 -8.62 8.78 -0.63
C HIS A 72 -7.15 8.80 -0.23
N TRP A 73 -6.90 8.85 1.08
CA TRP A 73 -5.54 8.97 1.63
C TRP A 73 -4.56 7.86 1.19
N HIS A 74 -5.02 6.66 0.84
CA HIS A 74 -4.15 5.62 0.27
C HIS A 74 -3.55 6.06 -1.07
N HIS A 75 -4.38 6.62 -1.94
CA HIS A 75 -3.98 7.08 -3.26
C HIS A 75 -3.02 8.26 -3.13
N TRP A 76 -3.42 9.25 -2.31
CA TRP A 76 -2.57 10.37 -1.96
C TRP A 76 -1.22 9.91 -1.40
N LEU A 77 -1.21 9.01 -0.41
CA LEU A 77 0.02 8.49 0.21
C LEU A 77 0.91 7.80 -0.83
N ALA A 78 0.34 6.97 -1.70
CA ALA A 78 1.09 6.30 -2.75
C ALA A 78 1.78 7.30 -3.70
N GLU A 79 1.08 8.36 -4.12
CA GLU A 79 1.66 9.43 -4.95
C GLU A 79 2.75 10.21 -4.22
N ARG A 80 2.54 10.54 -2.95
CA ARG A 80 3.50 11.25 -2.11
C ARG A 80 4.80 10.47 -1.94
N LEU A 81 4.72 9.20 -1.57
CA LEU A 81 5.88 8.32 -1.39
C LEU A 81 6.65 8.10 -2.70
N ARG A 82 5.93 7.91 -3.82
CA ARG A 82 6.57 7.85 -5.16
C ARG A 82 7.27 9.16 -5.51
N SER A 83 6.65 10.30 -5.20
CA SER A 83 7.25 11.62 -5.42
C SER A 83 8.50 11.86 -4.56
N ALA A 84 8.59 11.21 -3.39
CA ALA A 84 9.78 11.21 -2.53
C ALA A 84 10.89 10.26 -3.01
N GLY A 85 10.66 9.53 -4.11
CA GLY A 85 11.61 8.60 -4.73
C GLY A 85 11.57 7.18 -4.16
N GLU A 86 10.56 6.85 -3.36
CA GLU A 86 10.39 5.50 -2.78
C GLU A 86 9.64 4.57 -3.75
N GLN A 87 9.82 3.26 -3.61
CA GLN A 87 9.02 2.29 -4.38
C GLN A 87 7.72 1.99 -3.65
N VAL A 88 6.61 1.98 -4.39
CA VAL A 88 5.28 1.77 -3.80
C VAL A 88 4.45 0.82 -4.66
N ILE A 89 4.13 -0.32 -4.08
CA ILE A 89 3.13 -1.26 -4.57
C ILE A 89 1.80 -0.92 -3.88
N TYR A 90 0.78 -0.64 -4.67
CA TYR A 90 -0.57 -0.37 -4.20
C TYR A 90 -1.55 -1.15 -5.09
N PRO A 91 -1.70 -2.47 -4.85
CA PRO A 91 -2.47 -3.35 -5.72
C PRO A 91 -3.98 -3.08 -5.54
N GLN A 92 -4.76 -3.48 -6.54
CA GLN A 92 -6.19 -3.69 -6.34
C GLN A 92 -6.34 -5.12 -5.82
N LEU A 93 -6.81 -5.30 -4.59
CA LEU A 93 -7.17 -6.62 -4.11
C LEU A 93 -8.39 -7.14 -4.90
N PRO A 94 -8.42 -8.46 -5.21
CA PRO A 94 -9.44 -9.05 -6.08
C PRO A 94 -10.83 -8.95 -5.43
N ASP A 95 -11.85 -8.71 -6.26
CA ASP A 95 -13.26 -8.72 -5.86
C ASP A 95 -13.54 -7.96 -4.55
N PRO A 96 -13.22 -6.65 -4.47
CA PRO A 96 -13.21 -5.94 -3.19
C PRO A 96 -14.57 -5.81 -2.51
N ASP A 97 -15.66 -5.93 -3.26
CA ASP A 97 -17.03 -5.91 -2.72
C ASP A 97 -17.45 -7.26 -2.11
N GLU A 98 -16.82 -8.36 -2.54
CA GLU A 98 -17.07 -9.74 -2.08
C GLU A 98 -15.72 -10.44 -1.85
N PRO A 99 -14.98 -10.04 -0.81
CA PRO A 99 -13.59 -10.44 -0.65
C PRO A 99 -13.48 -11.92 -0.25
N ASP A 100 -12.54 -12.61 -0.90
CA ASP A 100 -12.15 -13.97 -0.56
C ASP A 100 -10.79 -13.94 0.16
N LEU A 101 -10.74 -14.49 1.37
CA LEU A 101 -9.55 -14.43 2.22
C LEU A 101 -8.33 -15.09 1.55
N ASP A 102 -8.51 -16.25 0.94
CA ASP A 102 -7.39 -17.01 0.37
C ASP A 102 -6.80 -16.31 -0.86
N ARG A 103 -7.66 -15.75 -1.73
CA ARG A 103 -7.23 -14.92 -2.87
C ARG A 103 -6.55 -13.63 -2.44
N TRP A 104 -7.03 -13.00 -1.36
CA TRP A 104 -6.40 -11.83 -0.79
C TRP A 104 -5.03 -12.18 -0.19
N LEU A 105 -4.90 -13.32 0.50
CA LEU A 105 -3.63 -13.82 1.04
C LEU A 105 -2.63 -14.17 -0.06
N GLU A 106 -3.08 -14.79 -1.16
CA GLU A 106 -2.26 -15.05 -2.34
C GLU A 106 -1.71 -13.74 -2.93
N THR A 107 -2.59 -12.75 -3.11
CA THR A 107 -2.21 -11.41 -3.60
C THR A 107 -1.20 -10.75 -2.66
N LEU A 108 -1.48 -10.72 -1.35
CA LEU A 108 -0.56 -10.18 -0.34
C LEU A 108 0.83 -10.83 -0.44
N ARG A 109 0.89 -12.16 -0.49
CA ARG A 109 2.16 -12.91 -0.55
C ARG A 109 2.93 -12.64 -1.85
N ALA A 110 2.23 -12.57 -2.98
CA ALA A 110 2.84 -12.25 -4.27
C ALA A 110 3.45 -10.83 -4.25
N GLU A 111 2.73 -9.84 -3.72
CA GLU A 111 3.22 -8.46 -3.65
C GLU A 111 4.36 -8.29 -2.64
N LEU A 112 4.32 -9.00 -1.50
CA LEU A 112 5.43 -9.05 -0.54
C LEU A 112 6.70 -9.64 -1.16
N ALA A 113 6.59 -10.66 -2.02
CA ALA A 113 7.73 -11.24 -2.72
C ALA A 113 8.34 -10.24 -3.73
N MET A 114 7.54 -9.35 -4.30
CA MET A 114 7.98 -8.31 -5.24
C MET A 114 8.63 -7.10 -4.56
N LEU A 115 8.43 -6.92 -3.24
CA LEU A 115 9.03 -5.81 -2.51
C LEU A 115 10.56 -5.85 -2.49
N GLY A 116 11.27 -6.97 -2.70
CA GLY A 116 12.75 -6.97 -2.78
C GLY A 116 13.47 -6.49 -1.50
N ASP A 117 14.73 -6.05 -1.62
CA ASP A 117 15.73 -6.12 -0.51
C ASP A 117 15.94 -4.86 0.36
N ALA A 118 15.26 -3.75 0.07
CA ALA A 118 15.33 -2.53 0.91
C ALA A 118 14.35 -2.58 2.09
N GLU A 119 14.33 -1.55 2.95
CA GLU A 119 13.40 -1.44 4.08
C GLU A 119 11.95 -1.61 3.58
N ARG A 120 11.24 -2.61 4.10
CA ARG A 120 9.89 -2.97 3.70
C ARG A 120 8.90 -2.43 4.72
N VAL A 121 7.94 -1.66 4.23
CA VAL A 121 6.90 -1.07 5.06
C VAL A 121 5.53 -1.47 4.51
N VAL A 122 4.68 -2.07 5.34
CA VAL A 122 3.31 -2.42 4.98
C VAL A 122 2.34 -1.47 5.68
N VAL A 123 1.38 -0.95 4.92
CA VAL A 123 0.31 -0.10 5.43
C VAL A 123 -1.02 -0.74 5.07
N CYS A 124 -1.77 -1.15 6.08
CA CYS A 124 -3.08 -1.76 5.93
C CYS A 124 -4.16 -0.81 6.44
N HIS A 125 -5.33 -0.85 5.80
CA HIS A 125 -6.53 -0.18 6.30
C HIS A 125 -7.70 -1.15 6.41
N SER A 126 -8.47 -1.01 7.49
CA SER A 126 -9.73 -1.72 7.69
C SER A 126 -9.56 -3.22 7.50
N LEU A 127 -10.29 -3.85 6.56
CA LEU A 127 -10.24 -5.28 6.29
C LEU A 127 -8.83 -5.81 5.97
N ALA A 128 -7.95 -5.00 5.37
CA ALA A 128 -6.57 -5.41 5.12
C ALA A 128 -5.75 -5.59 6.41
N CYS A 129 -6.18 -5.02 7.54
CA CYS A 129 -5.56 -5.28 8.83
C CYS A 129 -5.79 -6.73 9.24
N SER A 130 -7.02 -7.24 9.11
CA SER A 130 -7.35 -8.64 9.37
C SER A 130 -6.63 -9.57 8.39
N LEU A 131 -6.48 -9.16 7.12
CA LEU A 131 -5.68 -9.89 6.13
C LEU A 131 -4.21 -10.05 6.58
N TRP A 132 -3.58 -8.97 7.05
CA TRP A 132 -2.22 -9.00 7.56
C TRP A 132 -2.09 -9.91 8.78
N LEU A 133 -3.03 -9.83 9.73
CA LEU A 133 -3.02 -10.69 10.92
C LEU A 133 -3.21 -12.17 10.58
N ALA A 134 -4.08 -12.49 9.62
CA ALA A 134 -4.21 -13.85 9.09
C ALA A 134 -2.94 -14.34 8.37
N HIS A 135 -2.18 -13.43 7.74
CA HIS A 135 -0.89 -13.75 7.17
C HIS A 135 0.14 -14.13 8.25
N CYS A 136 0.21 -13.36 9.36
CA CYS A 136 1.10 -13.67 10.47
C CYS A 136 0.87 -15.09 11.03
N GLU A 137 -0.38 -15.50 11.21
CA GLU A 137 -0.74 -16.83 11.73
C GLU A 137 -0.20 -17.98 10.84
N GLN A 138 -0.15 -17.78 9.52
CA GLN A 138 0.14 -18.84 8.55
C GLN A 138 1.61 -18.93 8.15
N THR A 139 2.49 -18.07 8.67
CA THR A 139 3.88 -18.02 8.22
C THR A 139 4.87 -18.06 9.36
N GLY A 140 5.78 -19.04 9.33
CA GLY A 140 7.14 -18.85 9.82
C GLY A 140 7.92 -18.06 8.77
N SER A 141 7.62 -16.75 8.68
CA SER A 141 8.10 -15.91 7.58
C SER A 141 9.63 -15.93 7.51
N SER A 142 10.19 -16.49 6.43
CA SER A 142 11.65 -16.50 6.18
C SER A 142 12.24 -15.10 6.11
N ARG A 143 11.39 -14.09 5.92
CA ARG A 143 11.77 -12.68 5.88
C ARG A 143 10.69 -11.78 6.51
N PRO A 144 10.92 -11.23 7.71
CA PRO A 144 10.00 -10.30 8.38
C PRO A 144 9.97 -8.92 7.72
N VAL A 145 8.80 -8.28 7.66
CA VAL A 145 8.66 -6.88 7.19
C VAL A 145 9.22 -5.95 8.27
N ASP A 146 9.91 -4.88 7.89
CA ASP A 146 10.57 -4.02 8.86
C ASP A 146 9.54 -3.27 9.72
N ARG A 147 8.52 -2.67 9.07
CA ARG A 147 7.45 -1.93 9.76
C ARG A 147 6.07 -2.20 9.19
N VAL A 148 5.08 -2.30 10.06
CA VAL A 148 3.67 -2.47 9.71
C VAL A 148 2.82 -1.43 10.39
N LEU A 149 1.94 -0.79 9.62
CA LEU A 149 0.89 0.09 10.13
C LEU A 149 -0.48 -0.52 9.88
N LEU A 150 -1.24 -0.76 10.95
CA LEU A 150 -2.63 -1.17 10.87
C LEU A 150 -3.53 0.03 11.17
N VAL A 151 -4.23 0.54 10.16
CA VAL A 151 -5.13 1.69 10.28
C VAL A 151 -6.58 1.21 10.39
N SER A 152 -7.28 1.59 11.46
CA SER A 152 -8.69 1.27 11.72
C SER A 152 -9.03 -0.23 11.62
N PRO A 153 -8.32 -1.13 12.34
CA PRO A 153 -8.65 -2.55 12.30
C PRO A 153 -10.09 -2.78 12.84
N PRO A 154 -10.97 -3.47 12.09
CA PRO A 154 -12.36 -3.69 12.48
C PRO A 154 -12.45 -4.63 13.69
N GLY A 155 -13.43 -4.41 14.56
CA GLY A 155 -13.68 -5.27 15.71
C GLY A 155 -14.15 -6.68 15.30
N PRO A 156 -13.89 -7.71 16.11
CA PRO A 156 -14.21 -9.10 15.76
C PRO A 156 -15.70 -9.34 15.54
N ASP A 157 -16.58 -8.70 16.33
CA ASP A 157 -18.03 -8.84 16.20
C ASP A 157 -18.52 -8.27 14.85
N VAL A 158 -18.11 -7.04 14.52
CA VAL A 158 -18.42 -6.40 13.24
C VAL A 158 -17.89 -7.22 12.06
N LEU A 159 -16.68 -7.76 12.19
CA LEU A 159 -16.06 -8.57 11.16
C LEU A 159 -16.80 -9.89 10.95
N SER A 160 -17.29 -10.51 12.03
CA SER A 160 -18.07 -11.75 12.00
C SER A 160 -19.39 -11.56 11.25
N ASP A 161 -20.00 -10.38 11.35
CA ASP A 161 -21.26 -10.07 10.67
C ASP A 161 -21.04 -9.67 9.19
N LEU A 162 -20.03 -8.83 8.92
CA LEU A 162 -19.82 -8.28 7.57
C LEU A 162 -19.04 -9.21 6.64
N VAL A 163 -17.98 -9.84 7.17
CA VAL A 163 -17.03 -10.60 6.36
C VAL A 163 -16.51 -11.81 7.16
N PRO A 164 -17.37 -12.81 7.47
CA PRO A 164 -17.05 -13.88 8.44
C PRO A 164 -15.74 -14.62 8.16
N ALA A 165 -15.36 -14.79 6.89
CA ALA A 165 -14.11 -15.45 6.51
C ALA A 165 -12.86 -14.74 7.08
N PHE A 166 -12.92 -13.42 7.27
CA PHE A 166 -11.85 -12.60 7.82
C PHE A 166 -11.89 -12.51 9.36
N ALA A 167 -12.96 -12.96 10.02
CA ALA A 167 -13.13 -12.96 11.47
C ALA A 167 -12.35 -14.09 12.15
N ARG A 168 -11.04 -14.13 11.87
CA ARG A 168 -10.11 -15.11 12.42
C ARG A 168 -9.72 -14.72 13.84
N PRO A 169 -9.41 -15.70 14.72
CA PRO A 169 -8.73 -15.42 15.96
C PRO A 169 -7.46 -14.59 15.70
N LEU A 170 -7.14 -13.69 16.63
CA LEU A 170 -5.88 -12.97 16.53
C LEU A 170 -4.70 -13.95 16.59
N PRO A 171 -3.64 -13.73 15.80
CA PRO A 171 -2.40 -14.48 15.95
C PRO A 171 -1.81 -14.23 17.34
N ASP A 172 -0.97 -15.16 17.80
CA ASP A 172 -0.18 -14.89 18.99
C ASP A 172 0.84 -13.76 18.75
N ALA A 173 1.28 -13.13 19.83
CA ALA A 173 2.25 -12.04 19.74
C ALA A 173 3.60 -12.48 19.15
N ALA A 174 3.94 -13.78 19.22
CA ALA A 174 5.17 -14.31 18.67
C ALA A 174 5.12 -14.35 17.13
N ALA A 175 4.03 -14.82 16.54
CA ALA A 175 3.79 -14.83 15.11
C ALA A 175 3.77 -13.40 14.53
N VAL A 176 3.22 -12.43 15.27
CA VAL A 176 3.31 -11.02 14.87
C VAL A 176 4.76 -10.51 14.87
N ALA A 177 5.55 -10.84 15.89
CA ALA A 177 6.95 -10.48 15.99
C ALA A 177 7.86 -11.21 14.97
N GLU A 178 7.48 -12.42 14.55
CA GLU A 178 8.16 -13.16 13.48
C GLU A 178 7.82 -12.60 12.09
N ALA A 179 6.62 -12.06 11.89
CA ALA A 179 6.20 -11.48 10.61
C ALA A 179 6.67 -10.02 10.43
N SER A 180 6.89 -9.29 11.53
CA SER A 180 7.24 -7.87 11.49
C SER A 180 8.18 -7.41 12.60
N GLY A 181 9.16 -6.56 12.27
CA GLY A 181 10.08 -5.96 13.23
C GLY A 181 9.39 -4.94 14.15
N GLU A 182 8.51 -4.12 13.59
CA GLU A 182 7.64 -3.21 14.33
C GLU A 182 6.22 -3.24 13.76
N LEU A 183 5.21 -3.28 14.64
CA LEU A 183 3.81 -3.12 14.28
C LEU A 183 3.16 -2.04 15.15
N LEU A 184 2.56 -1.05 14.49
CA LEU A 184 1.81 0.02 15.11
C LEU A 184 0.35 0.00 14.63
N ILE A 185 -0.58 0.17 15.56
CA ILE A 185 -2.00 0.38 15.25
C ILE A 185 -2.31 1.88 15.32
N VAL A 186 -3.01 2.40 14.33
CA VAL A 186 -3.66 3.72 14.38
C VAL A 186 -5.15 3.51 14.27
N ALA A 187 -5.92 4.01 15.23
CA ALA A 187 -7.38 3.84 15.23
C ALA A 187 -8.06 5.07 15.81
N SER A 188 -9.34 5.26 15.51
CA SER A 188 -10.15 6.25 16.20
C SER A 188 -10.84 5.69 17.43
N ASP A 189 -11.12 6.55 18.40
CA ASP A 189 -12.07 6.27 19.49
C ASP A 189 -13.54 6.44 19.06
N ALA A 190 -13.80 6.86 17.82
CA ALA A 190 -15.13 7.00 17.23
C ALA A 190 -15.35 6.09 16.01
N ASP A 191 -14.60 4.99 15.88
CA ASP A 191 -14.72 4.06 14.77
C ASP A 191 -15.94 3.13 14.94
N SER A 192 -16.96 3.29 14.07
CA SER A 192 -18.17 2.46 14.09
C SER A 192 -17.92 1.00 13.71
N TYR A 193 -16.81 0.70 13.02
CA TYR A 193 -16.43 -0.67 12.69
C TYR A 193 -15.66 -1.36 13.82
N ASN A 194 -15.33 -0.64 14.90
CA ASN A 194 -14.76 -1.22 16.10
C ASN A 194 -15.28 -0.52 17.37
N PRO A 195 -16.57 -0.72 17.74
CA PRO A 195 -17.19 -0.03 18.88
C PRO A 195 -16.52 -0.33 20.23
N THR A 196 -15.94 -1.53 20.38
CA THR A 196 -15.19 -1.94 21.57
C THR A 196 -13.83 -1.24 21.67
N GLY A 197 -13.36 -0.65 20.57
CA GLY A 197 -12.11 0.09 20.47
C GLY A 197 -10.90 -0.80 20.20
N ALA A 198 -9.98 -0.29 19.36
CA ALA A 198 -8.78 -1.02 18.92
C ALA A 198 -7.81 -1.37 20.06
N ARG A 199 -7.86 -0.65 21.20
CA ARG A 199 -7.06 -0.97 22.39
C ARG A 199 -7.37 -2.37 22.90
N CYS A 200 -8.63 -2.60 23.24
CA CYS A 200 -9.11 -3.85 23.83
C CYS A 200 -9.13 -4.98 22.79
N THR A 201 -9.55 -4.66 21.57
CA THR A 201 -9.76 -5.68 20.53
C THR A 201 -8.49 -6.11 19.83
N HIS A 202 -7.42 -5.31 19.81
CA HIS A 202 -6.20 -5.62 19.05
C HIS A 202 -4.91 -5.30 19.82
N ALA A 203 -4.71 -4.05 20.26
CA ALA A 203 -3.39 -3.60 20.73
C ALA A 203 -2.92 -4.34 21.99
N GLU A 204 -3.80 -4.51 22.99
CA GLU A 204 -3.48 -5.23 24.22
C GLU A 204 -3.29 -6.74 24.00
N PRO A 205 -4.19 -7.46 23.29
CA PRO A 205 -3.98 -8.87 22.96
C PRO A 205 -2.70 -9.14 22.16
N LEU A 206 -2.39 -8.29 21.18
CA LEU A 206 -1.21 -8.45 20.31
C LEU A 206 0.08 -7.90 20.95
N ARG A 207 -0.03 -7.13 22.05
CA ARG A 207 1.09 -6.43 22.72
C ARG A 207 1.85 -5.47 21.79
N VAL A 208 1.10 -4.71 21.00
CA VAL A 208 1.64 -3.77 20.00
C VAL A 208 1.30 -2.32 20.35
N GLY A 209 2.01 -1.38 19.72
CA GLY A 209 1.73 0.04 19.90
C GLY A 209 0.34 0.44 19.40
N LEU A 210 -0.27 1.43 20.05
CA LEU A 210 -1.53 2.05 19.62
C LEU A 210 -1.42 3.57 19.65
N ARG A 211 -1.78 4.20 18.54
CA ARG A 211 -2.04 5.64 18.42
C ARG A 211 -3.52 5.88 18.19
N THR A 212 -4.20 6.43 19.19
CA THR A 212 -5.62 6.80 19.08
C THR A 212 -5.78 8.20 18.49
N LEU A 213 -6.66 8.35 17.51
CA LEU A 213 -7.10 9.63 16.95
C LEU A 213 -8.50 9.97 17.46
N GLU A 214 -8.63 11.10 18.13
CA GLU A 214 -9.91 11.57 18.68
C GLU A 214 -10.89 11.93 17.56
N GLY A 215 -12.05 11.27 17.54
CA GLY A 215 -13.18 11.60 16.65
C GLY A 215 -12.90 11.47 15.15
N ALA A 216 -11.93 10.65 14.75
CA ALA A 216 -11.49 10.45 13.37
C ALA A 216 -12.31 9.42 12.58
N GLY A 217 -13.37 8.85 13.17
CA GLY A 217 -14.24 7.88 12.51
C GLY A 217 -13.48 6.63 12.07
N HIS A 218 -13.78 6.12 10.88
CA HIS A 218 -13.08 4.96 10.32
C HIS A 218 -11.77 5.32 9.59
N ILE A 219 -11.36 6.60 9.63
CA ILE A 219 -10.20 7.12 8.90
C ILE A 219 -10.38 6.86 7.40
N SER A 220 -11.59 7.09 6.90
CA SER A 220 -11.98 6.93 5.50
C SER A 220 -12.04 8.28 4.78
N TRP A 221 -12.27 8.24 3.46
CA TRP A 221 -12.54 9.45 2.69
C TRP A 221 -13.78 10.20 3.22
N GLU A 222 -14.81 9.47 3.64
CA GLU A 222 -16.05 9.98 4.22
C GLU A 222 -15.81 10.69 5.55
N ASP A 223 -14.80 10.25 6.31
CA ASP A 223 -14.35 10.89 7.55
C ASP A 223 -13.44 12.11 7.29
N GLY A 224 -13.24 12.49 6.02
CA GLY A 224 -12.41 13.62 5.60
C GLY A 224 -10.94 13.28 5.36
N PHE A 225 -10.56 11.99 5.32
CA PHE A 225 -9.19 11.58 5.07
C PHE A 225 -8.88 11.42 3.57
N GLY A 226 -8.43 12.54 2.98
CA GLY A 226 -7.71 12.58 1.70
C GLY A 226 -6.22 12.82 1.95
N PRO A 227 -5.71 14.06 1.86
CA PRO A 227 -4.34 14.35 2.28
C PRO A 227 -4.12 14.03 3.77
N TRP A 228 -3.12 13.21 4.08
CA TRP A 228 -2.78 12.85 5.46
C TRP A 228 -1.26 12.94 5.72
N PRO A 229 -0.71 14.16 5.90
CA PRO A 229 0.72 14.38 6.09
C PRO A 229 1.35 13.58 7.23
N ALA A 230 0.60 13.33 8.31
CA ALA A 230 1.10 12.59 9.45
C ALA A 230 1.40 11.11 9.13
N VAL A 231 0.64 10.46 8.23
CA VAL A 231 0.96 9.08 7.81
C VAL A 231 2.10 9.04 6.81
N GLU A 232 2.24 10.06 5.95
CA GLU A 232 3.44 10.23 5.10
C GLU A 232 4.71 10.36 5.95
N GLU A 233 4.67 11.20 7.00
CA GLU A 233 5.79 11.38 7.91
C GLU A 233 6.17 10.06 8.60
N TRP A 234 5.19 9.34 9.18
CA TRP A 234 5.46 8.03 9.77
C TRP A 234 6.06 7.04 8.77
N CYS A 235 5.56 7.02 7.53
CA CYS A 235 6.13 6.16 6.48
C CYS A 235 7.62 6.47 6.23
N LEU A 236 7.99 7.75 6.21
CA LEU A 236 9.34 8.21 5.90
C LEU A 236 10.32 8.18 7.09
N THR A 237 9.82 8.24 8.33
CA THR A 237 10.68 8.40 9.54
C THR A 237 10.52 7.30 10.58
N GLY A 238 9.39 6.59 10.60
CA GLY A 238 9.02 5.69 11.72
C GLY A 238 8.25 6.38 12.84
N GLU A 239 8.14 7.71 12.80
CA GLU A 239 7.54 8.48 13.88
C GLU A 239 6.36 9.28 13.35
N PHE A 240 5.23 9.19 14.06
CA PHE A 240 4.14 10.12 13.81
C PHE A 240 4.45 11.48 14.45
N PRO A 241 4.08 12.60 13.82
CA PRO A 241 4.21 13.90 14.46
C PRO A 241 3.41 13.96 15.77
N PRO A 242 3.83 14.81 16.72
CA PRO A 242 3.05 15.04 17.92
C PRO A 242 1.65 15.55 17.55
N PRO A 243 0.59 15.13 18.28
CA PRO A 243 -0.76 15.60 18.00
C PRO A 243 -0.80 17.13 18.06
N VAL A 244 -1.39 17.76 17.05
CA VAL A 244 -1.56 19.21 17.00
C VAL A 244 -2.52 19.60 18.12
N ARG A 245 -2.00 20.14 19.23
CA ARG A 245 -2.83 20.71 20.29
C ARG A 245 -3.62 21.87 19.70
N ARG A 246 -4.94 21.71 19.53
CA ARG A 246 -5.80 22.85 19.24
C ARG A 246 -5.68 23.84 20.40
N PRO A 247 -5.44 25.15 20.17
CA PRO A 247 -5.46 26.12 21.24
C PRO A 247 -6.84 26.06 21.91
N ARG A 248 -6.86 25.91 23.24
CA ARG A 248 -8.10 25.96 24.02
C ARG A 248 -8.81 27.26 23.64
N ARG A 249 -10.04 27.18 23.13
CA ARG A 249 -10.90 28.35 23.00
C ARG A 249 -10.92 29.00 24.38
N ARG A 250 -10.44 30.24 24.50
CA ARG A 250 -10.69 31.05 25.69
C ARG A 250 -12.20 31.09 25.84
N THR A 251 -12.73 30.43 26.87
CA THR A 251 -14.07 30.71 27.35
C THR A 251 -14.09 32.19 27.66
N ALA A 252 -14.85 32.96 26.88
CA ALA A 252 -15.15 34.33 27.26
C ALA A 252 -15.94 34.23 28.56
N GLU A 253 -15.29 34.55 29.68
CA GLU A 253 -16.00 34.90 30.90
C GLU A 253 -16.90 36.07 30.56
N SER A 254 -18.20 35.82 30.55
CA SER A 254 -19.22 36.84 30.56
C SER A 254 -19.09 37.58 31.88
N ALA A 255 -18.51 38.79 31.84
CA ALA A 255 -18.75 39.79 32.85
C ALA A 255 -20.25 40.16 32.77
N GLY A 256 -20.96 39.82 33.84
CA GLY A 256 -22.35 40.18 34.11
C GLY A 256 -22.54 40.25 35.60
#